data_AF-A0ABD6CIS6-F1
#
_entry.id   AF-A0ABD6CIS6-F1
#
_cell.length_a   1.000
_cell.length_b   1.000
_cell.length_c   1.000
_cell.angle_alpha   90.00
_cell.angle_beta   90.00
_cell.angle_gamma   90.00
#
_symmetry.space_group_name_H-M   'P 1'
#
loop_
_entity.id
_entity.type
_entity.pdbx_description
1 polymer ?
#
loop_
_entity_poly.entity_id
_entity_poly.type
_entity_poly.pdbx_seq_one_letter_code
_entity_poly.pdbx_strand_id
1 'polypeptide(L)'
;MADPLLPTIDDRIDLYLALWNALGEEAFTVDSLRRGDVDDRDVPWASLAERDLRDRLETLVALGLLDWQGDDRYRVRLTPADSLDTWLEHTATRTSALYDAVEAAAADRDDEEAVADERDVVQFQGETFLRTTVSPELTFEDVAGDLTELLGQASDHDAAALCAPADEADHVQRIADRLCDDEAMADRQGPDCFEKVTTQVLGNDPDELEYRMYLARCDT
;
A
#
# COMPACT_ATOMS: atom_id res chain seq x y z
N MET A 1 22.38 13.09 31.74
CA MET A 1 22.14 12.48 30.42
C MET A 1 20.89 11.66 30.57
N ALA A 2 19.86 11.95 29.78
CA ALA A 2 18.62 11.18 29.83
C ALA A 2 18.93 9.74 29.38
N ASP A 3 18.43 8.78 30.13
CA ASP A 3 18.56 7.36 29.80
C ASP A 3 17.89 7.13 28.44
N PRO A 4 18.60 6.60 27.41
CA PRO A 4 18.04 6.39 26.07
C PRO A 4 17.01 5.26 26.01
N LEU A 5 16.71 4.63 27.15
CA LEU A 5 15.79 3.52 27.25
C LEU A 5 14.32 3.96 27.18
N LEU A 6 13.51 3.14 26.53
CA LEU A 6 12.06 3.33 26.45
C LEU A 6 11.47 3.47 27.85
N PRO A 7 10.46 4.35 28.06
CA PRO A 7 9.80 4.46 29.35
C PRO A 7 9.26 3.08 29.76
N THR A 8 9.44 2.71 31.03
CA THR A 8 8.99 1.42 31.60
C THR A 8 9.67 0.18 30.99
N ILE A 9 10.91 0.29 30.50
CA ILE A 9 11.67 -0.86 29.99
C ILE A 9 12.02 -1.86 31.10
N ASP A 10 12.29 -1.40 32.32
CA ASP A 10 12.73 -2.25 33.43
C ASP A 10 11.66 -3.30 33.75
N ASP A 11 10.40 -2.85 33.89
CA ASP A 11 9.20 -3.69 34.02
C ASP A 11 9.07 -4.77 32.93
N ARG A 12 9.55 -4.49 31.72
CA ARG A 12 9.51 -5.43 30.58
C ARG A 12 10.68 -6.39 30.62
N ILE A 13 11.87 -5.92 30.99
CA ILE A 13 13.05 -6.77 31.20
C ILE A 13 12.77 -7.76 32.34
N ASP A 14 12.19 -7.30 33.45
CA ASP A 14 11.81 -8.15 34.58
C ASP A 14 10.80 -9.22 34.16
N LEU A 15 9.78 -8.83 33.39
CA LEU A 15 8.82 -9.78 32.81
C LEU A 15 9.51 -10.80 31.91
N TYR A 16 10.39 -10.36 31.00
CA TYR A 16 11.13 -11.22 30.09
C TYR A 16 12.02 -12.23 30.84
N LEU A 17 12.78 -11.77 31.84
CA LEU A 17 13.64 -12.64 32.65
C LEU A 17 12.81 -13.63 33.45
N ALA A 18 11.68 -13.21 34.00
CA ALA A 18 10.78 -14.11 34.71
C ALA A 18 10.17 -15.17 33.77
N LEU A 19 9.77 -14.80 32.55
CA LEU A 19 9.29 -15.74 31.53
C LEU A 19 10.37 -16.75 31.14
N TRP A 20 11.60 -16.29 30.92
CA TRP A 20 12.74 -17.16 30.62
C TRP A 20 13.03 -18.15 31.77
N ASN A 21 13.07 -17.67 33.01
CA ASN A 21 13.35 -18.52 34.16
C ASN A 21 12.25 -19.56 34.40
N ALA A 22 10.99 -19.22 34.08
CA ALA A 22 9.85 -20.09 34.26
C ALA A 22 9.66 -21.11 33.13
N LEU A 23 9.84 -20.68 31.88
CA LEU A 23 9.40 -21.41 30.69
C LEU A 23 10.54 -21.74 29.72
N GLY A 24 11.69 -21.10 29.85
CA GLY A 24 12.78 -21.22 28.90
C GLY A 24 12.33 -20.87 27.47
N GLU A 25 12.54 -21.81 26.55
CA GLU A 25 12.13 -21.70 25.14
C GLU A 25 10.76 -22.34 24.85
N GLU A 26 10.03 -22.80 25.87
CA GLU A 26 8.71 -23.39 25.65
C GLU A 26 7.70 -22.34 25.19
N ALA A 27 6.79 -22.75 24.31
CA ALA A 27 5.73 -21.87 23.83
C ALA A 27 4.61 -21.77 24.87
N PHE A 28 4.06 -20.58 25.05
CA PHE A 28 3.05 -20.28 26.06
C PHE A 28 1.95 -19.37 25.53
N THR A 29 0.82 -19.33 26.24
CA THR A 29 -0.28 -18.38 26.00
C THR A 29 -0.55 -17.57 27.26
N VAL A 30 -1.23 -16.42 27.11
CA VAL A 30 -1.70 -15.61 28.24
C VAL A 30 -2.52 -16.46 29.22
N ASP A 31 -3.38 -17.33 28.71
CA ASP A 31 -4.20 -18.23 29.53
C ASP A 31 -3.37 -19.23 30.34
N SER A 32 -2.28 -19.78 29.78
CA SER A 32 -1.40 -20.70 30.50
C SER A 32 -0.64 -20.00 31.64
N LEU A 33 -0.19 -18.76 31.40
CA LEU A 33 0.44 -17.92 32.43
C LEU A 33 -0.52 -17.61 33.59
N ARG A 34 -1.82 -17.42 33.27
CA ARG A 34 -2.87 -17.11 34.26
C ARG A 34 -3.33 -18.29 35.07
N ARG A 35 -3.37 -19.47 34.46
CA ARG A 35 -3.76 -20.70 35.15
C ARG A 35 -2.75 -21.15 36.20
N GLY A 36 -1.56 -20.56 36.20
CA GLY A 36 -0.50 -20.94 37.14
C GLY A 36 0.08 -22.30 36.81
N ASP A 37 0.12 -22.66 35.51
CA ASP A 37 0.82 -23.86 35.05
C ASP A 37 2.34 -23.75 35.32
N VAL A 38 2.80 -22.56 35.72
CA VAL A 38 4.13 -22.26 36.25
C VAL A 38 4.06 -22.22 37.78
N ASP A 39 4.89 -23.03 38.43
CA ASP A 39 4.85 -23.32 39.88
C ASP A 39 5.37 -22.18 40.79
N ASP A 40 5.39 -20.94 40.30
CA ASP A 40 5.94 -19.78 41.01
C ASP A 40 4.86 -18.69 41.22
N ARG A 41 4.55 -18.42 42.49
CA ARG A 41 3.45 -17.52 42.89
C ARG A 41 3.87 -16.05 42.94
N ASP A 42 5.17 -15.76 42.87
CA ASP A 42 5.73 -14.40 42.92
C ASP A 42 6.22 -13.92 41.54
N VAL A 43 5.47 -14.27 40.49
CA VAL A 43 5.79 -13.89 39.12
C VAL A 43 5.20 -12.52 38.75
N PRO A 44 5.93 -11.65 38.01
CA PRO A 44 5.49 -10.29 37.68
C PRO A 44 4.15 -10.21 36.95
N TRP A 45 3.76 -11.27 36.22
CA TRP A 45 2.51 -11.29 35.44
C TRP A 45 1.27 -11.65 36.25
N ALA A 46 1.42 -12.19 37.47
CA ALA A 46 0.28 -12.64 38.29
C ALA A 46 -0.65 -11.48 38.67
N SER A 47 -0.09 -10.30 38.95
CA SER A 47 -0.83 -9.11 39.39
C SER A 47 -1.32 -8.21 38.25
N LEU A 48 -0.88 -8.43 37.02
CA LEU A 48 -1.26 -7.58 35.88
C LEU A 48 -2.71 -7.82 35.49
N ALA A 49 -3.38 -6.88 34.82
CA ALA A 49 -4.59 -7.20 34.07
C ALA A 49 -4.24 -7.98 32.79
N GLU A 50 -5.18 -8.73 32.21
CA GLU A 50 -4.94 -9.51 30.99
C GLU A 50 -4.45 -8.63 29.84
N ARG A 51 -5.12 -7.50 29.62
CA ARG A 51 -4.74 -6.50 28.63
C ARG A 51 -3.32 -5.98 28.86
N ASP A 52 -2.98 -5.60 30.10
CA ASP A 52 -1.64 -5.07 30.40
C ASP A 52 -0.54 -6.12 30.17
N LEU A 53 -0.82 -7.39 30.48
CA LEU A 53 0.10 -8.49 30.20
C LEU A 53 0.29 -8.67 28.69
N ARG A 54 -0.80 -8.65 27.92
CA ARG A 54 -0.77 -8.74 26.45
C ARG A 54 0.02 -7.59 25.84
N ASP A 55 -0.26 -6.35 26.23
CA ASP A 55 0.45 -5.16 25.75
C ASP A 55 1.97 -5.25 26.04
N ARG A 56 2.35 -5.78 27.20
CA ARG A 56 3.77 -6.01 27.54
C ARG A 56 4.40 -7.12 26.69
N LEU A 57 3.70 -8.24 26.48
CA LEU A 57 4.18 -9.34 25.61
C LEU A 57 4.35 -8.88 24.17
N GLU A 58 3.39 -8.13 23.63
CA GLU A 58 3.46 -7.52 22.30
C GLU A 58 4.65 -6.56 22.19
N THR A 59 4.92 -5.77 23.23
CA THR A 59 6.13 -4.93 23.26
C THR A 59 7.39 -5.79 23.23
N LEU A 60 7.46 -6.88 23.98
CA LEU A 60 8.61 -7.79 23.97
C LEU A 60 8.80 -8.48 22.60
N VAL A 61 7.71 -8.75 21.89
CA VAL A 61 7.75 -9.22 20.49
C VAL A 61 8.27 -8.11 19.57
N ALA A 62 7.83 -6.87 19.74
CA ALA A 62 8.30 -5.73 18.95
C ALA A 62 9.81 -5.48 19.16
N LEU A 63 10.31 -5.69 20.38
CA LEU A 63 11.73 -5.64 20.74
C LEU A 63 12.53 -6.86 20.24
N GLY A 64 11.88 -7.88 19.69
CA GLY A 64 12.53 -9.09 19.17
C GLY A 64 12.98 -10.08 20.25
N LEU A 65 12.55 -9.91 21.50
CA LEU A 65 12.85 -10.82 22.62
C LEU A 65 11.95 -12.06 22.60
N LEU A 66 10.73 -11.91 22.11
CA LEU A 66 9.76 -12.98 21.92
C LEU A 66 9.36 -13.13 20.45
N ASP A 67 9.02 -14.36 20.05
CA ASP A 67 8.32 -14.67 18.80
C ASP A 67 6.81 -14.78 19.08
N TRP A 68 5.99 -14.21 18.20
CA TRP A 68 4.55 -14.52 18.11
C TRP A 68 4.33 -15.62 17.07
N GLN A 69 3.64 -16.70 17.45
CA GLN A 69 3.42 -17.88 16.62
C GLN A 69 1.99 -17.97 16.06
N GLY A 70 1.18 -16.92 16.21
CA GLY A 70 -0.27 -16.97 15.94
C GLY A 70 -1.07 -17.48 17.14
N ASP A 71 -2.39 -17.32 17.09
CA ASP A 71 -3.34 -17.82 18.11
C ASP A 71 -2.94 -17.50 19.58
N ASP A 72 -2.51 -16.26 19.85
CA ASP A 72 -2.05 -15.81 21.17
C ASP A 72 -0.93 -16.66 21.79
N ARG A 73 -0.12 -17.31 20.95
CA ARG A 73 1.02 -18.11 21.36
C ARG A 73 2.32 -17.34 21.19
N TYR A 74 3.12 -17.34 22.25
CA TYR A 74 4.40 -16.65 22.35
C TYR A 74 5.50 -17.65 22.69
N ARG A 75 6.74 -17.32 22.34
CA ARG A 75 7.92 -18.09 22.73
C ARG A 75 9.11 -17.16 22.92
N VAL A 76 9.98 -17.45 23.89
CA VAL A 76 11.26 -16.74 24.00
C VAL A 76 12.11 -17.01 22.76
N ARG A 77 12.59 -15.93 22.13
CA ARG A 77 13.38 -15.98 20.91
C ARG A 77 14.86 -15.81 21.20
N LEU A 78 15.20 -14.75 21.96
CA LEU A 78 16.56 -14.50 22.41
C LEU A 78 16.68 -14.91 23.87
N THR A 79 17.73 -15.63 24.21
CA THR A 79 18.02 -16.05 25.58
C THR A 79 18.99 -15.06 26.24
N PRO A 80 18.97 -14.92 27.58
CA PRO A 80 19.96 -14.12 28.29
C PRO A 80 21.40 -14.64 28.16
N ALA A 81 21.57 -15.90 27.71
CA ALA A 81 22.86 -16.52 27.49
C ALA A 81 23.40 -16.28 26.06
N ASP A 82 22.56 -15.78 25.14
CA ASP A 82 22.96 -15.50 23.78
C ASP A 82 23.99 -14.36 23.75
N SER A 83 24.88 -14.43 22.76
CA SER A 83 25.90 -13.40 22.57
C SER A 83 25.28 -12.10 22.05
N LEU A 84 25.95 -10.97 22.29
CA LEU A 84 25.55 -9.68 21.71
C LEU A 84 25.47 -9.74 20.18
N ASP A 85 26.36 -10.49 19.52
CA ASP A 85 26.35 -10.65 18.07
C ASP A 85 25.07 -11.36 17.59
N THR A 86 24.60 -12.38 18.32
CA THR A 86 23.33 -13.06 18.06
C THR A 86 22.14 -12.10 18.19
N TRP A 87 22.16 -11.25 19.21
CA TRP A 87 21.14 -10.22 19.41
C TRP A 87 21.14 -9.21 18.26
N LEU A 88 22.31 -8.73 17.86
CA LEU A 88 22.47 -7.77 16.76
C LEU A 88 22.05 -8.36 15.41
N GLU A 89 22.42 -9.61 15.12
CA GLU A 89 22.02 -10.30 13.89
C GLU A 89 20.49 -10.43 13.78
N HIS A 90 19.84 -10.77 14.89
CA HIS A 90 18.40 -10.87 14.94
C HIS A 90 17.70 -9.51 14.75
N THR A 91 18.15 -8.48 15.46
CA THR A 91 17.63 -7.12 15.28
C THR A 91 17.87 -6.61 13.87
N ALA A 92 19.04 -6.87 13.27
CA ALA A 92 19.34 -6.47 11.91
C ALA A 92 18.39 -7.13 10.90
N THR A 93 18.17 -8.45 11.00
CA THR A 93 17.24 -9.18 10.14
C THR A 93 15.82 -8.60 10.20
N ARG A 94 15.32 -8.33 11.42
CA ARG A 94 13.99 -7.75 11.61
C ARG A 94 13.90 -6.32 11.10
N THR A 95 14.94 -5.52 11.33
CA THR A 95 15.01 -4.13 10.86
C THR A 95 15.06 -4.08 9.34
N SER A 96 15.82 -4.95 8.69
CA SER A 96 15.85 -5.07 7.22
C SER A 96 14.49 -5.47 6.67
N ALA A 97 13.83 -6.48 7.24
CA ALA A 97 12.50 -6.89 6.79
C ALA A 97 11.45 -5.76 6.96
N LEU A 98 11.53 -4.98 8.05
CA LEU A 98 10.68 -3.82 8.24
C LEU A 98 11.01 -2.71 7.25
N TYR A 99 12.29 -2.45 7.01
CA TYR A 99 12.75 -1.48 6.01
C TYR A 99 12.22 -1.87 4.63
N ASP A 100 12.39 -3.12 4.20
CA ASP A 100 11.90 -3.62 2.92
C ASP A 100 10.37 -3.49 2.82
N ALA A 101 9.63 -3.78 3.90
CA ALA A 101 8.18 -3.62 3.92
C ALA A 101 7.73 -2.14 3.88
N VAL A 102 8.47 -1.25 4.53
CA VAL A 102 8.22 0.19 4.48
C VAL A 102 8.56 0.74 3.11
N GLU A 103 9.68 0.34 2.51
CA GLU A 103 10.06 0.72 1.14
C GLU A 103 9.05 0.18 0.13
N ALA A 104 8.58 -1.06 0.26
CA ALA A 104 7.53 -1.60 -0.60
C ALA A 104 6.22 -0.79 -0.43
N ALA A 105 5.79 -0.52 0.80
CA ALA A 105 4.58 0.26 1.04
C ALA A 105 4.74 1.76 0.73
N ALA A 106 5.97 2.27 0.65
CA ALA A 106 6.28 3.62 0.19
C ALA A 106 6.29 3.65 -1.34
N ALA A 107 6.86 2.65 -2.00
CA ALA A 107 6.81 2.48 -3.45
C ALA A 107 5.37 2.29 -3.94
N ASP A 108 4.55 1.48 -3.26
CA ASP A 108 3.12 1.35 -3.58
C ASP A 108 2.37 2.68 -3.42
N ARG A 109 2.75 3.49 -2.41
CA ARG A 109 2.18 4.82 -2.22
C ARG A 109 2.69 5.84 -3.21
N ASP A 110 3.96 5.76 -3.60
CA ASP A 110 4.53 6.59 -4.66
C ASP A 110 3.96 6.15 -6.02
N ASP A 111 3.62 4.89 -6.23
CA ASP A 111 2.84 4.44 -7.40
C ASP A 111 1.36 4.88 -7.30
N GLU A 112 0.83 5.20 -6.11
CA GLU A 112 -0.49 5.81 -5.94
C GLU A 112 -0.47 7.36 -6.03
N GLU A 113 0.61 8.02 -5.57
CA GLU A 113 0.82 9.48 -5.51
C GLU A 113 1.56 10.06 -6.73
N ALA A 114 2.58 9.41 -7.28
CA ALA A 114 3.19 9.78 -8.58
C ALA A 114 2.18 9.55 -9.71
N VAL A 115 1.27 8.59 -9.54
CA VAL A 115 0.17 8.48 -10.46
C VAL A 115 -0.73 9.71 -10.28
N ALA A 116 -0.83 10.46 -9.17
CA ALA A 116 -1.71 11.65 -9.08
C ALA A 116 -1.19 12.97 -9.68
N ASP A 117 0.13 13.20 -9.79
CA ASP A 117 0.70 14.47 -10.32
C ASP A 117 1.37 14.33 -11.71
N GLU A 118 1.75 13.11 -12.13
CA GLU A 118 2.08 12.79 -13.54
C GLU A 118 0.87 12.18 -14.29
N ARG A 119 -0.30 12.05 -13.64
CA ARG A 119 -1.53 11.48 -14.22
C ARG A 119 -2.02 12.22 -15.45
N ASP A 120 -1.70 13.49 -15.62
CA ASP A 120 -2.36 14.31 -16.64
C ASP A 120 -1.74 14.19 -18.02
N VAL A 121 -0.58 13.53 -18.22
CA VAL A 121 0.07 13.42 -19.53
C VAL A 121 0.65 12.04 -19.85
N VAL A 122 0.45 11.57 -21.08
CA VAL A 122 1.00 10.34 -21.66
C VAL A 122 1.83 10.69 -22.89
N GLN A 123 3.06 10.17 -22.98
CA GLN A 123 3.91 10.31 -24.16
C GLN A 123 3.68 9.15 -25.14
N PHE A 124 3.37 9.45 -26.40
CA PHE A 124 3.28 8.46 -27.46
C PHE A 124 3.91 8.99 -28.75
N GLN A 125 4.89 8.26 -29.29
CA GLN A 125 5.65 8.64 -30.49
C GLN A 125 6.31 10.04 -30.46
N GLY A 126 6.58 10.57 -29.27
CA GLY A 126 7.16 11.91 -29.09
C GLY A 126 6.13 13.03 -29.01
N GLU A 127 4.84 12.70 -29.04
CA GLU A 127 3.73 13.61 -28.77
C GLU A 127 3.19 13.40 -27.35
N THR A 128 2.68 14.49 -26.76
CA THR A 128 2.15 14.51 -25.40
C THR A 128 0.63 14.59 -25.45
N PHE A 129 -0.03 13.59 -24.87
CA PHE A 129 -1.48 13.47 -24.80
C PHE A 129 -1.92 13.70 -23.36
N LEU A 130 -2.98 14.46 -23.14
CA LEU A 130 -3.55 14.56 -21.80
C LEU A 130 -4.26 13.25 -21.43
N ARG A 131 -3.93 12.64 -20.29
CA ARG A 131 -4.56 11.38 -19.90
C ARG A 131 -5.98 11.65 -19.40
N THR A 132 -6.90 10.75 -19.70
CA THR A 132 -8.23 10.72 -19.11
C THR A 132 -8.58 9.28 -18.78
N THR A 133 -8.73 8.98 -17.49
CA THR A 133 -9.08 7.63 -17.05
C THR A 133 -10.57 7.39 -17.27
N VAL A 134 -10.92 6.28 -17.92
CA VAL A 134 -12.30 5.87 -18.19
C VAL A 134 -12.61 4.65 -17.33
N SER A 135 -13.53 4.81 -16.37
CA SER A 135 -14.07 3.70 -15.58
C SER A 135 -15.42 3.22 -16.15
N PRO A 136 -15.86 1.99 -15.82
CA PRO A 136 -17.11 1.42 -16.36
C PRO A 136 -18.37 2.21 -16.00
N GLU A 137 -18.31 3.04 -14.96
CA GLU A 137 -19.41 3.88 -14.50
C GLU A 137 -19.52 5.20 -15.28
N LEU A 138 -18.44 5.63 -15.93
CA LEU A 138 -18.42 6.90 -16.65
C LEU A 138 -19.22 6.78 -17.95
N THR A 139 -20.06 7.78 -18.18
CA THR A 139 -20.79 7.91 -19.44
C THR A 139 -19.97 8.68 -20.46
N PHE A 140 -20.37 8.61 -21.72
CA PHE A 140 -19.85 9.52 -22.75
C PHE A 140 -19.98 10.98 -22.30
N GLU A 141 -21.10 11.31 -21.65
CA GLU A 141 -21.38 12.66 -21.22
C GLU A 141 -20.43 13.13 -20.12
N ASP A 142 -19.98 12.24 -19.24
CA ASP A 142 -18.98 12.57 -18.21
C ASP A 142 -17.61 12.79 -18.87
N VAL A 143 -17.15 11.81 -19.65
CA VAL A 143 -15.82 11.88 -20.31
C VAL A 143 -15.71 13.07 -21.27
N ALA A 144 -16.75 13.38 -22.04
CA ALA A 144 -16.75 14.55 -22.92
C ALA A 144 -16.69 15.87 -22.13
N GLY A 145 -17.35 15.94 -20.97
CA GLY A 145 -17.29 17.09 -20.08
C GLY A 145 -15.87 17.30 -19.53
N ASP A 146 -15.29 16.23 -19.00
CA ASP A 146 -13.96 16.22 -18.41
C ASP A 146 -12.90 16.62 -19.44
N LEU A 147 -12.95 16.05 -20.66
CA LEU A 147 -12.02 16.41 -21.74
C LEU A 147 -12.12 17.89 -22.14
N THR A 148 -13.34 18.44 -22.21
CA THR A 148 -13.53 19.85 -22.57
C THR A 148 -12.94 20.77 -21.50
N GLU A 149 -13.14 20.44 -20.22
CA GLU A 149 -12.57 21.19 -19.11
C GLU A 149 -11.03 21.08 -19.09
N LEU A 150 -10.50 19.85 -19.24
CA LEU A 150 -9.08 19.54 -19.23
C LEU A 150 -8.33 20.28 -20.35
N LEU A 151 -8.81 20.19 -21.59
CA LEU A 151 -8.22 20.86 -22.75
C LEU A 151 -8.42 22.38 -22.70
N GLY A 152 -9.53 22.85 -22.12
CA GLY A 152 -9.77 24.29 -21.90
C GLY A 152 -8.79 24.93 -20.90
N GLN A 153 -8.28 24.15 -19.94
CA GLN A 153 -7.28 24.59 -18.96
C GLN A 153 -5.84 24.48 -19.50
N ALA A 154 -5.58 23.50 -20.36
CA ALA A 154 -4.26 23.17 -20.90
C ALA A 154 -4.09 23.69 -22.35
N SER A 155 -3.93 25.01 -22.51
CA SER A 155 -3.93 25.68 -23.84
C SER A 155 -2.85 25.23 -24.83
N ASP A 156 -1.85 24.47 -24.38
CA ASP A 156 -0.73 23.99 -25.20
C ASP A 156 -0.90 22.51 -25.62
N HIS A 157 -2.04 21.88 -25.29
CA HIS A 157 -2.32 20.48 -25.57
C HIS A 157 -3.63 20.32 -26.36
N ASP A 158 -3.54 19.72 -27.55
CA ASP A 158 -4.70 19.45 -28.42
C ASP A 158 -5.04 17.96 -28.53
N ALA A 159 -4.41 17.12 -27.70
CA ALA A 159 -4.53 15.66 -27.80
C ALA A 159 -4.79 15.04 -26.43
N ALA A 160 -5.55 13.95 -26.39
CA ALA A 160 -5.92 13.24 -25.19
C ALA A 160 -5.79 11.71 -25.34
N ALA A 161 -5.53 11.01 -24.25
CA ALA A 161 -5.43 9.56 -24.19
C ALA A 161 -6.46 9.03 -23.19
N LEU A 162 -7.49 8.33 -23.70
CA LEU A 162 -8.44 7.62 -22.86
C LEU A 162 -7.78 6.33 -22.37
N CYS A 163 -7.69 6.13 -21.05
CA CYS A 163 -7.01 5.00 -20.43
C CYS A 163 -7.98 4.19 -19.56
N ALA A 164 -7.96 2.86 -19.67
CA ALA A 164 -8.75 1.96 -18.84
C ALA A 164 -8.06 0.59 -18.73
N PRO A 165 -8.45 -0.27 -17.77
CA PRO A 165 -8.13 -1.69 -17.82
C PRO A 165 -8.47 -2.31 -19.19
N ALA A 166 -7.69 -3.30 -19.64
CA ALA A 166 -7.83 -3.84 -20.99
C ALA A 166 -9.13 -4.59 -21.25
N ASP A 167 -9.76 -5.14 -20.20
CA ASP A 167 -11.10 -5.74 -20.27
C ASP A 167 -12.22 -4.70 -20.50
N GLU A 168 -11.93 -3.40 -20.29
CA GLU A 168 -12.83 -2.27 -20.57
C GLU A 168 -12.59 -1.61 -21.94
N ALA A 169 -11.74 -2.18 -22.80
CA ALA A 169 -11.42 -1.63 -24.11
C ALA A 169 -12.66 -1.36 -24.99
N ASP A 170 -13.67 -2.22 -24.92
CA ASP A 170 -14.94 -2.05 -25.67
C ASP A 170 -15.76 -0.85 -25.16
N HIS A 171 -15.67 -0.54 -23.87
CA HIS A 171 -16.31 0.64 -23.30
C HIS A 171 -15.62 1.93 -23.76
N VAL A 172 -14.29 1.97 -23.68
CA VAL A 172 -13.47 3.08 -24.18
C VAL A 172 -13.71 3.31 -25.67
N GLN A 173 -13.75 2.25 -26.48
CA GLN A 173 -14.00 2.38 -27.93
C GLN A 173 -15.34 3.03 -28.24
N ARG A 174 -16.41 2.65 -27.53
CA ARG A 174 -17.75 3.23 -27.71
C ARG A 174 -17.79 4.72 -27.35
N ILE A 175 -17.10 5.11 -26.28
CA ILE A 175 -17.00 6.52 -25.90
C ILE A 175 -16.20 7.29 -26.95
N ALA A 176 -15.06 6.74 -27.39
CA ALA A 176 -14.23 7.34 -28.42
C ALA A 176 -14.96 7.47 -29.77
N ASP A 177 -15.76 6.47 -30.17
CA ASP A 177 -16.60 6.55 -31.38
C ASP A 177 -17.58 7.72 -31.30
N ARG A 178 -18.23 7.92 -30.14
CA ARG A 178 -19.16 9.05 -29.94
C ARG A 178 -18.44 10.40 -29.89
N LEU A 179 -17.23 10.46 -29.33
CA LEU A 179 -16.41 11.69 -29.31
C LEU A 179 -15.96 12.10 -30.72
N CYS A 180 -15.83 11.12 -31.64
CA CYS A 180 -15.48 11.36 -33.04
C CYS A 180 -16.71 11.51 -33.96
N ASP A 181 -17.92 11.47 -33.41
CA ASP A 181 -19.17 11.63 -34.15
C ASP A 181 -19.64 13.09 -34.06
N ASP A 182 -19.50 13.82 -35.17
CA ASP A 182 -19.88 15.23 -35.29
C ASP A 182 -21.34 15.50 -34.89
N GLU A 183 -22.28 14.57 -35.16
CA GLU A 183 -23.68 14.75 -34.78
C GLU A 183 -23.87 14.61 -33.26
N ALA A 184 -23.17 13.65 -32.65
CA ALA A 184 -23.20 13.46 -31.20
C ALA A 184 -22.54 14.62 -30.43
N MET A 185 -21.52 15.24 -31.03
CA MET A 185 -20.82 16.38 -30.45
C MET A 185 -21.51 17.72 -30.70
N ALA A 186 -22.23 17.89 -31.82
CA ALA A 186 -22.94 19.14 -32.14
C ALA A 186 -23.99 19.55 -31.10
N ASP A 187 -24.56 18.59 -30.37
CA ASP A 187 -25.52 18.85 -29.28
C ASP A 187 -24.85 19.45 -28.02
N ARG A 188 -23.53 19.29 -27.87
CA ARG A 188 -22.71 19.96 -26.86
C ARG A 188 -22.13 21.22 -27.50
N GLN A 189 -22.44 22.39 -26.97
CA GLN A 189 -21.98 23.70 -27.51
C GLN A 189 -20.45 23.90 -27.33
N GLY A 190 -19.62 23.05 -27.93
CA GLY A 190 -18.16 23.07 -27.90
C GLY A 190 -17.59 22.85 -29.32
N PRO A 191 -16.48 23.52 -29.68
CA PRO A 191 -15.87 23.41 -31.01
C PRO A 191 -14.99 22.15 -31.20
N ASP A 192 -15.06 21.18 -30.29
CA ASP A 192 -14.03 20.16 -30.14
C ASP A 192 -14.53 18.86 -30.77
N CYS A 193 -14.25 18.65 -32.06
CA CYS A 193 -14.32 17.31 -32.66
C CYS A 193 -12.98 16.60 -32.43
N PHE A 194 -13.04 15.27 -32.31
CA PHE A 194 -11.85 14.43 -32.13
C PHE A 194 -11.69 13.45 -33.28
N GLU A 195 -10.45 13.08 -33.56
CA GLU A 195 -10.09 11.95 -34.42
C GLU A 195 -9.32 10.89 -33.65
N LYS A 196 -9.58 9.61 -33.98
CA LYS A 196 -8.83 8.48 -33.43
C LYS A 196 -7.46 8.41 -34.10
N VAL A 197 -6.41 8.61 -33.32
CA VAL A 197 -5.03 8.47 -33.78
C VAL A 197 -4.64 7.00 -33.82
N THR A 198 -4.69 6.34 -32.65
CA THR A 198 -4.32 4.92 -32.53
C THR A 198 -4.73 4.34 -31.18
N THR A 199 -4.46 3.04 -30.98
CA THR A 199 -4.66 2.34 -29.72
C THR A 199 -3.41 1.61 -29.29
N GLN A 200 -3.26 1.38 -27.99
CA GLN A 200 -2.15 0.63 -27.43
C GLN A 200 -2.63 -0.17 -26.22
N VAL A 201 -2.11 -1.40 -26.06
CA VAL A 201 -2.25 -2.18 -24.84
C VAL A 201 -0.87 -2.30 -24.21
N LEU A 202 -0.77 -1.96 -22.93
CA LEU A 202 0.48 -1.95 -22.16
C LEU A 202 0.32 -2.78 -20.89
N GLY A 203 1.41 -3.37 -20.43
CA GLY A 203 1.43 -4.15 -19.19
C GLY A 203 2.35 -5.36 -19.32
N ASN A 204 2.99 -5.71 -18.21
CA ASN A 204 3.87 -6.88 -18.13
C ASN A 204 3.15 -8.10 -17.54
N ASP A 205 2.01 -7.88 -16.88
CA ASP A 205 1.13 -8.91 -16.34
C ASP A 205 -0.12 -9.03 -17.24
N PRO A 206 -0.49 -10.24 -17.69
CA PRO A 206 -1.70 -10.45 -18.48
C PRO A 206 -3.00 -10.07 -17.77
N ASP A 207 -3.02 -10.04 -16.43
CA ASP A 207 -4.19 -9.70 -15.62
C ASP A 207 -4.25 -8.20 -15.28
N GLU A 208 -3.18 -7.43 -15.56
CA GLU A 208 -3.06 -5.98 -15.28
C GLU A 208 -2.72 -5.17 -16.54
N LEU A 209 -3.30 -5.55 -17.68
CA LEU A 209 -3.11 -4.82 -18.93
C LEU A 209 -3.92 -3.52 -18.94
N GLU A 210 -3.32 -2.44 -19.41
CA GLU A 210 -3.95 -1.14 -19.65
C GLU A 210 -4.19 -0.92 -21.14
N TYR A 211 -5.42 -0.57 -21.51
CA TYR A 211 -5.81 -0.10 -22.84
C TYR A 211 -5.77 1.43 -22.91
N ARG A 212 -5.14 1.95 -23.97
CA ARG A 212 -5.07 3.37 -24.28
C ARG A 212 -5.63 3.65 -25.68
N MET A 213 -6.53 4.63 -25.78
CA MET A 213 -7.03 5.20 -27.03
C MET A 213 -6.54 6.64 -27.14
N TYR A 214 -5.74 6.92 -28.16
CA TYR A 214 -5.19 8.25 -28.42
C TYR A 214 -6.11 9.02 -29.37
N LEU A 215 -6.49 10.23 -28.97
CA LEU A 215 -7.37 11.14 -29.68
C LEU A 215 -6.63 12.46 -29.93
N ALA A 216 -6.81 13.03 -31.11
CA ALA A 216 -6.39 14.40 -31.42
C ALA A 216 -7.63 15.25 -31.72
N ARG A 217 -7.63 16.52 -31.33
CA ARG A 217 -8.66 17.47 -31.79
C ARG A 217 -8.51 17.65 -33.30
N CYS A 218 -9.63 17.73 -34.02
CA CYS A 218 -9.53 18.12 -35.42
C CYS A 218 -9.07 19.58 -35.51
N ASP A 219 -8.10 19.84 -36.40
CA ASP A 219 -7.77 21.20 -36.80
C ASP A 219 -9.02 21.87 -37.42
N THR A 220 -9.40 23.03 -36.88
CA THR A 220 -10.51 23.86 -37.40
C THR A 220 -10.03 24.82 -38.50
#